data_AF-A0A812MYL7-F1
#
_entry.id   AF-A0A812MYL7-F1
#
_cell.length_a   1.000
_cell.length_b   1.000
_cell.length_c   1.000
_cell.angle_alpha   90.00
_cell.angle_beta   90.00
_cell.angle_gamma   90.00
#
_symmetry.space_group_name_H-M   'P 1'
#
loop_
_entity.id
_entity.type
_entity.pdbx_description
1 polymer ?
#
loop_
_entity_poly.entity_id
_entity_poly.type
_entity_poly.pdbx_seq_one_letter_code
_entity_poly.pdbx_strand_id
1 'polypeptide(L)'
;MDDEIRKAIEVLTNLEASHTEKQDAAVGLANLANENDQNRVAIAAAGGIPALVALVTSSSKASKIQAASALGSLAFGNSQNKMAVAAAGGIPPLVAMVTNGSDSTKERAVAALVTLATDNAQNQVTIAAEGAIPPIVALVTNGSSSVKREAAHALTTLASDNAQNKVSIAAEGGIPPLVALVKHGSRIAKLEAAKALRNLSDENKQNCAAIAAAGGVPPLAALMTPASAASQTASAASQTATRALINMAVLDNQCCAAMASSAEVRAAIEGVAKDGTPENRDWAERLARELDSANDPVPKITGGLSVEKLKAEIQTLETGKEDQKAKGAEQLGNWAALSDENRVAITREGGAEALVGLVVTGSDDAKWHSARALRHLSNNDKAKKAIVKAGGIATLEVVVRHGKGQLKDAADEALKLLSQKDVESGSTPATKSADAKSVPAEAASAIPSGEGTRVAMFSARFDGGPVEKKFRKVFDILRDRKYDILMVAADAGDSFADLTTKYLGRLHSESGTMLAVCTKNYGEMTSSAYSAHEELKFALDYKRFVTVLPLRVEDTYPPEPPCGPEHAYDKDKLAQGYILSVFKPGIVFLDCRNKSELEIATEIAANLRRRMVTK
;
A
#
# COMPACT_ATOMS: atom_id res chain seq x y z
N MET A 1 43.14 -23.15 2.40
CA MET A 1 41.79 -22.56 2.29
C MET A 1 40.72 -23.44 2.94
N ASP A 2 40.32 -24.60 2.38
CA ASP A 2 39.30 -25.46 3.02
C ASP A 2 39.71 -25.94 4.43
N ASP A 3 40.98 -26.30 4.62
CA ASP A 3 41.52 -26.67 5.94
C ASP A 3 41.56 -25.49 6.93
N GLU A 4 41.74 -24.26 6.45
CA GLU A 4 41.77 -23.05 7.30
C GLU A 4 40.36 -22.68 7.74
N ILE A 5 39.38 -22.75 6.83
CA ILE A 5 37.96 -22.56 7.14
C ILE A 5 37.51 -23.58 8.18
N ARG A 6 37.86 -24.86 7.98
CA ARG A 6 37.49 -25.94 8.91
C ARG A 6 38.10 -25.72 10.29
N LYS A 7 39.40 -25.44 10.36
CA LYS A 7 40.09 -25.15 11.64
C LYS A 7 39.48 -23.96 12.37
N ALA A 8 39.15 -22.88 11.66
CA ALA A 8 38.51 -21.73 12.28
C ALA A 8 37.13 -22.09 12.87
N ILE A 9 36.33 -22.88 12.16
CA ILE A 9 35.01 -23.34 12.64
C ILE A 9 35.15 -24.31 13.83
N GLU A 10 36.14 -25.20 13.82
CA GLU A 10 36.48 -26.06 14.95
C GLU A 10 36.81 -25.24 16.21
N VAL A 11 37.60 -24.17 16.08
CA VAL A 11 37.90 -23.25 17.20
C VAL A 11 36.63 -22.56 17.71
N LEU A 12 35.74 -22.11 16.82
CA LEU A 12 34.48 -21.46 17.22
C LEU A 12 33.56 -22.39 18.01
N THR A 13 33.51 -23.67 17.64
CA THR A 13 32.63 -24.68 18.24
C THR A 13 33.24 -25.37 19.47
N ASN A 14 34.55 -25.31 19.65
CA ASN A 14 35.22 -25.85 20.83
C ASN A 14 34.84 -25.07 22.09
N LEU A 15 34.29 -25.74 23.11
CA LEU A 15 33.91 -25.13 24.38
C LEU A 15 35.11 -24.70 25.22
N GLU A 16 36.25 -25.35 25.06
CA GLU A 16 37.48 -25.07 25.82
C GLU A 16 38.32 -23.94 25.21
N ALA A 17 38.05 -23.57 23.96
CA ALA A 17 38.74 -22.46 23.30
C ALA A 17 38.45 -21.13 24.01
N SER A 18 39.51 -20.36 24.26
CA SER A 18 39.45 -19.05 24.90
C SER A 18 38.65 -18.04 24.06
N HIS A 19 38.18 -16.98 24.72
CA HIS A 19 37.50 -15.88 24.01
C HIS A 19 38.37 -15.24 22.93
N THR A 20 39.68 -15.17 23.14
CA THR A 20 40.65 -14.63 22.18
C THR A 20 40.78 -15.55 20.97
N GLU A 21 40.92 -16.85 21.15
CA GLU A 21 40.99 -17.81 20.04
C GLU A 21 39.72 -17.78 19.19
N LYS A 22 38.54 -17.73 19.82
CA LYS A 22 37.27 -17.59 19.11
C LYS A 22 37.13 -16.26 18.40
N GLN A 23 37.67 -15.19 18.99
CA GLN A 23 37.72 -13.87 18.35
C GLN A 23 38.58 -13.92 17.09
N ASP A 24 39.78 -14.48 17.17
CA ASP A 24 40.72 -14.57 16.05
C ASP A 24 40.17 -15.46 14.94
N ALA A 25 39.50 -16.56 15.29
CA ALA A 25 38.80 -17.41 14.33
C ALA A 25 37.68 -16.65 13.60
N ALA A 26 36.86 -15.86 14.32
CA ALA A 26 35.83 -15.03 13.70
C ALA A 26 36.41 -13.96 12.76
N VAL A 27 37.52 -13.33 13.15
CA VAL A 27 38.26 -12.37 12.30
C VAL A 27 38.80 -13.06 11.04
N GLY A 28 39.40 -14.25 11.19
CA GLY A 28 39.90 -15.04 10.08
C GLY A 28 38.80 -15.38 9.07
N LEU A 29 37.64 -15.82 9.54
CA LEU A 29 36.48 -16.09 8.68
C LEU A 29 35.96 -14.82 8.00
N ALA A 30 35.92 -13.69 8.70
CA ALA A 30 35.51 -12.41 8.10
C ALA A 30 36.46 -11.97 6.98
N ASN A 31 37.77 -12.11 7.19
CA ASN A 31 38.77 -11.78 6.17
C ASN A 31 38.65 -12.67 4.94
N LEU A 32 38.55 -13.99 5.14
CA LEU A 32 38.34 -14.95 4.05
C LEU A 32 37.04 -14.65 3.28
N ALA A 33 35.95 -14.31 3.97
CA ALA A 33 34.68 -13.94 3.35
C ALA A 33 34.77 -12.66 2.50
N ASN A 34 35.64 -11.72 2.87
CA ASN A 34 35.83 -10.46 2.12
C ASN A 34 36.71 -10.64 0.87
N GLU A 35 37.50 -11.71 0.78
CA GLU A 35 38.37 -11.96 -0.39
C GLU A 35 37.58 -12.28 -1.66
N ASN A 36 36.58 -13.17 -1.56
CA ASN A 36 35.76 -13.57 -2.72
C ASN A 36 34.45 -14.27 -2.31
N ASP A 37 33.57 -14.40 -3.29
CA ASP A 37 32.24 -15.00 -3.15
C ASP A 37 32.27 -16.51 -2.90
N GLN A 38 33.25 -17.23 -3.46
CA GLN A 38 33.39 -18.67 -3.22
C GLN A 38 33.67 -18.98 -1.75
N ASN A 39 34.51 -18.18 -1.09
CA ASN A 39 34.80 -18.31 0.34
C ASN A 39 33.55 -18.11 1.18
N ARG A 40 32.70 -17.14 0.83
CA ARG A 40 31.42 -16.91 1.54
C ARG A 40 30.52 -18.15 1.48
N VAL A 41 30.48 -18.83 0.34
CA VAL A 41 29.72 -20.08 0.16
C VAL A 41 30.37 -21.24 0.91
N ALA A 42 31.69 -21.39 0.82
CA ALA A 42 32.43 -22.47 1.47
C ALA A 42 32.33 -22.41 3.01
N ILE A 43 32.48 -21.21 3.59
CA ILE A 43 32.32 -20.99 5.04
C ILE A 43 30.90 -21.33 5.49
N ALA A 44 29.88 -20.93 4.73
CA ALA A 44 28.49 -21.25 5.03
C ALA A 44 28.24 -22.76 4.97
N ALA A 45 28.70 -23.44 3.90
CA ALA A 45 28.55 -24.88 3.72
C ALA A 45 29.27 -25.69 4.81
N ALA A 46 30.40 -25.20 5.33
CA ALA A 46 31.14 -25.82 6.41
C ALA A 46 30.53 -25.59 7.81
N GLY A 47 29.37 -24.91 7.92
CA GLY A 47 28.70 -24.66 9.21
C GLY A 47 29.19 -23.41 9.94
N GLY A 48 29.88 -22.50 9.25
CA GLY A 48 30.40 -21.26 9.86
C GLY A 48 29.30 -20.31 10.31
N ILE A 49 28.15 -20.25 9.62
CA ILE A 49 27.04 -19.36 10.00
C ILE A 49 26.45 -19.72 11.37
N PRO A 50 26.00 -20.97 11.64
CA PRO A 50 25.53 -21.35 12.98
C PRO A 50 26.58 -21.13 14.08
N ALA A 51 27.86 -21.42 13.81
CA ALA A 51 28.95 -21.22 14.78
C ALA A 51 29.13 -19.73 15.13
N LEU A 52 29.08 -18.85 14.13
CA LEU A 52 29.16 -17.40 14.34
C LEU A 52 27.91 -16.86 15.06
N VAL A 53 26.71 -17.34 14.73
CA VAL A 53 25.47 -16.96 15.44
C VAL A 53 25.57 -17.33 16.93
N ALA A 54 26.06 -18.52 17.25
CA ALA A 54 26.32 -18.90 18.64
C ALA A 54 27.30 -17.92 19.32
N LEU A 55 28.37 -17.51 18.62
CA LEU A 55 29.35 -16.58 19.16
C LEU A 55 28.80 -15.16 19.43
N VAL A 56 27.80 -14.70 18.66
CA VAL A 56 27.10 -13.42 18.91
C VAL A 56 26.43 -13.39 20.29
N THR A 57 26.08 -14.55 20.85
CA THR A 57 25.46 -14.68 22.18
C THR A 57 26.47 -14.83 23.33
N SER A 58 27.77 -14.92 23.03
CA SER A 58 28.82 -15.17 24.04
C SER A 58 28.94 -14.05 25.09
N SER A 59 29.51 -14.32 26.26
CA SER A 59 29.73 -13.29 27.30
C SER A 59 30.80 -12.26 26.90
N SER A 60 31.72 -12.60 25.99
CA SER A 60 32.81 -11.74 25.55
C SER A 60 32.33 -10.69 24.54
N LYS A 61 32.40 -9.41 24.95
CA LYS A 61 32.07 -8.27 24.09
C LYS A 61 32.88 -8.26 22.79
N ALA A 62 34.17 -8.58 22.85
CA ALA A 62 35.02 -8.60 21.66
C ALA A 62 34.60 -9.71 20.69
N SER A 63 34.28 -10.90 21.21
CA SER A 63 33.78 -12.02 20.41
C SER A 63 32.44 -11.70 19.75
N LYS A 64 31.51 -11.03 20.44
CA LYS A 64 30.23 -10.57 19.83
C LYS A 64 30.45 -9.64 18.64
N ILE A 65 31.35 -8.66 18.80
CA ILE A 65 31.65 -7.68 17.76
C ILE A 65 32.23 -8.37 16.52
N GLN A 66 33.22 -9.26 16.72
CA GLN A 66 33.82 -9.96 15.59
C GLN A 66 32.85 -10.95 14.93
N ALA A 67 32.01 -11.63 15.71
CA ALA A 67 30.96 -12.50 15.18
C ALA A 67 29.96 -11.72 14.31
N ALA A 68 29.46 -10.58 14.79
CA ALA A 68 28.57 -9.72 14.02
C ALA A 68 29.25 -9.21 12.73
N SER A 69 30.54 -8.85 12.80
CA SER A 69 31.30 -8.45 11.62
C SER A 69 31.43 -9.58 10.60
N ALA A 70 31.75 -10.79 11.05
CA ALA A 70 31.89 -11.97 10.19
C ALA A 70 30.56 -12.35 9.54
N LEU A 71 29.45 -12.29 10.27
CA LEU A 71 28.11 -12.51 9.71
C LEU A 71 27.76 -11.47 8.63
N GLY A 72 28.11 -10.19 8.86
CA GLY A 72 27.97 -9.14 7.85
C GLY A 72 28.79 -9.43 6.60
N SER A 73 30.07 -9.78 6.75
CA SER A 73 30.94 -10.16 5.63
C SER A 73 30.42 -11.36 4.85
N LEU A 74 29.92 -12.40 5.52
CA LEU A 74 29.33 -13.57 4.85
C LEU A 74 28.04 -13.25 4.09
N ALA A 75 27.24 -12.31 4.60
CA ALA A 75 25.98 -11.90 4.00
C ALA A 75 26.16 -10.89 2.85
N PHE A 76 27.29 -10.19 2.78
CA PHE A 76 27.54 -9.13 1.81
C PHE A 76 27.45 -9.66 0.37
N GLY A 77 26.51 -9.11 -0.41
CA GLY A 77 26.25 -9.53 -1.79
C GLY A 77 25.71 -10.95 -1.98
N ASN A 78 25.48 -11.73 -0.91
CA ASN A 78 25.09 -13.13 -1.01
C ASN A 78 23.71 -13.39 -0.38
N SER A 79 22.68 -13.49 -1.24
CA SER A 79 21.29 -13.67 -0.81
C SER A 79 21.02 -14.98 -0.07
N GLN A 80 21.72 -16.06 -0.42
CA GLN A 80 21.58 -17.35 0.29
C GLN A 80 22.12 -17.26 1.72
N ASN A 81 23.29 -16.64 1.90
CA ASN A 81 23.86 -16.43 3.22
C ASN A 81 23.00 -15.48 4.07
N LYS A 82 22.43 -14.41 3.49
CA LYS A 82 21.48 -13.53 4.19
C LYS A 82 20.30 -14.33 4.76
N MET A 83 19.75 -15.26 3.99
CA MET A 83 18.66 -16.15 4.44
C MET A 83 19.14 -17.18 5.47
N ALA A 84 20.33 -17.76 5.28
CA ALA A 84 20.89 -18.73 6.21
C ALA A 84 21.19 -18.13 7.59
N VAL A 85 21.68 -16.88 7.66
CA VAL A 85 21.88 -16.17 8.93
C VAL A 85 20.55 -15.94 9.64
N ALA A 86 19.50 -15.55 8.92
CA ALA A 86 18.15 -15.38 9.48
C ALA A 86 17.58 -16.73 9.97
N ALA A 87 17.68 -17.79 9.17
CA ALA A 87 17.21 -19.13 9.50
C ALA A 87 17.95 -19.74 10.70
N ALA A 88 19.23 -19.41 10.88
CA ALA A 88 20.03 -19.81 12.04
C ALA A 88 19.69 -19.00 13.32
N GLY A 89 18.75 -18.05 13.27
CA GLY A 89 18.37 -17.21 14.41
C GLY A 89 19.37 -16.09 14.70
N GLY A 90 20.11 -15.61 13.69
CA GLY A 90 21.11 -14.56 13.86
C GLY A 90 20.55 -13.16 14.09
N ILE A 91 19.31 -12.88 13.64
CA ILE A 91 18.71 -11.54 13.74
C ILE A 91 18.42 -11.12 15.20
N PRO A 92 17.71 -11.90 16.04
CA PRO A 92 17.38 -11.46 17.39
C PRO A 92 18.61 -11.09 18.26
N PRO A 93 19.72 -11.86 18.26
CA PRO A 93 20.95 -11.48 18.97
C PRO A 93 21.55 -10.16 18.48
N LEU A 94 21.50 -9.89 17.17
CA LEU A 94 21.97 -8.63 16.61
C LEU A 94 21.08 -7.45 17.08
N VAL A 95 19.76 -7.63 17.10
CA VAL A 95 18.83 -6.60 17.64
C VAL A 95 19.08 -6.34 19.13
N ALA A 96 19.36 -7.39 19.91
CA ALA A 96 19.73 -7.26 21.31
C ALA A 96 21.04 -6.47 21.50
N MET A 97 22.01 -6.63 20.60
CA MET A 97 23.25 -5.83 20.58
C MET A 97 23.00 -4.35 20.25
N VAL A 98 22.07 -4.04 19.33
CA VAL A 98 21.66 -2.65 19.03
C VAL A 98 21.04 -1.99 20.27
N THR A 99 20.30 -2.75 21.06
CA THR A 99 19.60 -2.23 22.25
C THR A 99 20.57 -2.04 23.43
N ASN A 100 21.36 -3.08 23.75
CA ASN A 100 22.10 -3.17 25.01
C ASN A 100 23.63 -2.96 24.88
N GLY A 101 24.13 -2.81 23.66
CA GLY A 101 25.57 -2.69 23.40
C GLY A 101 26.16 -1.31 23.73
N SER A 102 27.50 -1.24 23.79
CA SER A 102 28.21 0.05 23.68
C SER A 102 28.17 0.56 22.24
N ASP A 103 28.56 1.82 22.01
CA ASP A 103 28.58 2.42 20.66
C ASP A 103 29.25 1.56 19.59
N SER A 104 30.43 1.00 19.86
CA SER A 104 31.13 0.11 18.90
C SER A 104 30.38 -1.20 18.62
N THR A 105 29.68 -1.74 19.63
CA THR A 105 28.84 -2.93 19.52
C THR A 105 27.57 -2.63 18.72
N LYS A 106 26.95 -1.48 18.99
CA LYS A 106 25.78 -0.98 18.28
C LYS A 106 26.10 -0.72 16.82
N GLU A 107 27.18 0.01 16.52
CA GLU A 107 27.62 0.28 15.15
C GLU A 107 27.81 -1.02 14.36
N ARG A 108 28.50 -2.01 14.95
CA ARG A 108 28.74 -3.28 14.27
C ARG A 108 27.46 -4.10 14.06
N ALA A 109 26.57 -4.12 15.05
CA ALA A 109 25.30 -4.82 14.95
C ALA A 109 24.37 -4.18 13.91
N VAL A 110 24.28 -2.84 13.88
CA VAL A 110 23.50 -2.11 12.87
C VAL A 110 24.05 -2.39 11.48
N ALA A 111 25.38 -2.33 11.28
CA ALA A 111 25.99 -2.63 9.97
C ALA A 111 25.69 -4.06 9.48
N ALA A 112 25.70 -5.04 10.39
CA ALA A 112 25.32 -6.42 10.07
C ALA A 112 23.83 -6.51 9.67
N LEU A 113 22.93 -5.89 10.44
CA LEU A 113 21.49 -5.84 10.14
C LEU A 113 21.20 -5.15 8.80
N VAL A 114 21.88 -4.05 8.50
CA VAL A 114 21.81 -3.38 7.19
C VAL A 114 22.16 -4.37 6.08
N THR A 115 23.27 -5.08 6.22
CA THR A 115 23.73 -6.03 5.19
C THR A 115 22.73 -7.17 4.98
N LEU A 116 22.11 -7.65 6.06
CA LEU A 116 21.06 -8.66 6.01
C LEU A 116 19.78 -8.16 5.35
N ALA A 117 19.45 -6.88 5.50
CA ALA A 117 18.23 -6.24 4.99
C ALA A 117 18.34 -5.75 3.53
N THR A 118 19.54 -5.35 3.09
CA THR A 118 19.76 -4.84 1.73
C THR A 118 19.36 -5.88 0.70
N ASP A 119 18.52 -5.48 -0.26
CA ASP A 119 17.97 -6.35 -1.32
C ASP A 119 17.31 -7.65 -0.82
N ASN A 120 16.78 -7.63 0.40
CA ASN A 120 16.11 -8.79 1.00
C ASN A 120 14.87 -8.36 1.81
N ALA A 121 13.72 -8.32 1.15
CA ALA A 121 12.45 -7.92 1.74
C ALA A 121 12.04 -8.79 2.94
N GLN A 122 12.29 -10.11 2.89
CA GLN A 122 11.96 -11.02 3.99
C GLN A 122 12.76 -10.70 5.26
N ASN A 123 14.05 -10.39 5.11
CA ASN A 123 14.88 -9.99 6.24
C ASN A 123 14.49 -8.60 6.75
N GLN A 124 14.10 -7.65 5.90
CA GLN A 124 13.58 -6.35 6.36
C GLN A 124 12.35 -6.52 7.26
N VAL A 125 11.41 -7.38 6.86
CA VAL A 125 10.21 -7.70 7.66
C VAL A 125 10.60 -8.38 8.97
N THR A 126 11.52 -9.35 8.91
CA THR A 126 11.96 -10.09 10.09
C THR A 126 12.67 -9.17 11.09
N ILE A 127 13.58 -8.32 10.62
CA ILE A 127 14.31 -7.35 11.46
C ILE A 127 13.33 -6.37 12.13
N ALA A 128 12.32 -5.90 11.41
CA ALA A 128 11.28 -5.04 11.98
C ALA A 128 10.43 -5.79 13.03
N ALA A 129 10.03 -7.04 12.73
CA ALA A 129 9.23 -7.87 13.63
C ALA A 129 9.97 -8.23 14.94
N GLU A 130 11.29 -8.36 14.89
CA GLU A 130 12.15 -8.56 16.07
C GLU A 130 12.36 -7.26 16.88
N GLY A 131 11.71 -6.16 16.52
CA GLY A 131 11.71 -4.92 17.30
C GLY A 131 12.94 -4.04 17.10
N ALA A 132 13.60 -4.12 15.93
CA ALA A 132 14.81 -3.31 15.67
C ALA A 132 14.54 -1.82 15.44
N ILE A 133 13.33 -1.44 15.00
CA ILE A 133 13.04 -0.05 14.60
C ILE A 133 13.15 0.94 15.78
N PRO A 134 12.50 0.76 16.94
CA PRO A 134 12.61 1.69 18.06
C PRO A 134 14.05 1.96 18.53
N PRO A 135 14.91 0.96 18.79
CA PRO A 135 16.28 1.23 19.19
C PRO A 135 17.10 1.89 18.08
N ILE A 136 16.90 1.56 16.79
CA ILE A 136 17.58 2.25 15.68
C ILE A 136 17.16 3.73 15.63
N VAL A 137 15.88 4.06 15.79
CA VAL A 137 15.41 5.45 15.87
C VAL A 137 16.06 6.21 17.03
N ALA A 138 16.17 5.58 18.20
CA ALA A 138 16.87 6.16 19.35
C ALA A 138 18.35 6.45 19.05
N LEU A 139 19.02 5.60 18.26
CA LEU A 139 20.42 5.80 17.87
C LEU A 139 20.63 6.97 16.91
N VAL A 140 19.66 7.29 16.04
CA VAL A 140 19.72 8.51 15.19
C VAL A 140 19.78 9.77 16.06
N THR A 141 19.14 9.75 17.23
CA THR A 141 19.11 10.89 18.16
C THR A 141 20.32 10.91 19.10
N ASN A 142 20.62 9.77 19.73
CA ASN A 142 21.51 9.69 20.89
C ASN A 142 22.87 9.03 20.61
N GLY A 143 23.08 8.47 19.41
CA GLY A 143 24.33 7.81 19.05
C GLY A 143 25.50 8.78 18.89
N SER A 144 26.73 8.23 18.90
CA SER A 144 27.91 8.94 18.39
C SER A 144 27.74 9.30 16.91
N SER A 145 28.60 10.18 16.37
CA SER A 145 28.53 10.58 14.96
C SER A 145 28.60 9.40 13.98
N SER A 146 29.34 8.34 14.30
CA SER A 146 29.41 7.13 13.47
C SER A 146 28.14 6.30 13.59
N VAL A 147 27.63 6.12 14.81
CA VAL A 147 26.40 5.36 15.10
C VAL A 147 25.17 6.04 14.49
N LYS A 148 25.08 7.37 14.54
CA LYS A 148 23.99 8.14 13.90
C LYS A 148 23.93 7.92 12.39
N ARG A 149 25.10 7.93 11.73
CA ARG A 149 25.22 7.64 10.29
C ARG A 149 24.73 6.23 10.00
N GLU A 150 25.20 5.24 10.77
CA GLU A 150 24.83 3.83 10.55
C GLU A 150 23.35 3.58 10.83
N ALA A 151 22.78 4.22 11.86
CA ALA A 151 21.37 4.14 12.17
C ALA A 151 20.50 4.76 11.05
N ALA A 152 20.90 5.90 10.49
CA ALA A 152 20.21 6.49 9.34
C ALA A 152 20.29 5.62 8.08
N HIS A 153 21.42 4.95 7.86
CA HIS A 153 21.58 3.95 6.79
C HIS A 153 20.64 2.75 7.01
N ALA A 154 20.52 2.25 8.24
CA ALA A 154 19.58 1.19 8.57
C ALA A 154 18.11 1.59 8.35
N LEU A 155 17.71 2.80 8.74
CA LEU A 155 16.36 3.29 8.44
C LEU A 155 16.13 3.45 6.94
N THR A 156 17.14 3.86 6.16
CA THR A 156 17.07 3.90 4.69
C THR A 156 16.77 2.52 4.13
N THR A 157 17.54 1.51 4.54
CA THR A 157 17.39 0.13 4.04
C THR A 157 16.07 -0.50 4.46
N LEU A 158 15.65 -0.30 5.73
CA LEU A 158 14.39 -0.85 6.23
C LEU A 158 13.16 -0.18 5.60
N ALA A 159 13.25 1.09 5.21
CA ALA A 159 12.18 1.82 4.54
C ALA A 159 12.11 1.56 3.01
N SER A 160 13.15 0.98 2.41
CA SER A 160 13.21 0.76 0.96
C SER A 160 12.15 -0.23 0.54
N ASP A 161 11.23 0.21 -0.33
CA ASP A 161 10.15 -0.62 -0.91
C ASP A 161 9.30 -1.39 0.12
N ASN A 162 9.23 -0.88 1.36
CA ASN A 162 8.52 -1.53 2.46
C ASN A 162 7.55 -0.55 3.15
N ALA A 163 6.31 -0.52 2.67
CA ALA A 163 5.27 0.40 3.15
C ALA A 163 5.03 0.30 4.66
N GLN A 164 5.03 -0.92 5.22
CA GLN A 164 4.80 -1.11 6.65
C GLN A 164 5.94 -0.54 7.48
N ASN A 165 7.20 -0.78 7.09
CA ASN A 165 8.34 -0.20 7.78
C ASN A 165 8.37 1.32 7.66
N LYS A 166 7.99 1.90 6.52
CA LYS A 166 7.85 3.37 6.35
C LYS A 166 6.89 3.95 7.40
N VAL A 167 5.77 3.29 7.67
CA VAL A 167 4.79 3.69 8.69
C VAL A 167 5.34 3.49 10.10
N SER A 168 5.93 2.33 10.39
CA SER A 168 6.49 2.03 11.72
C SER A 168 7.61 3.00 12.11
N ILE A 169 8.52 3.33 11.19
CA ILE A 169 9.60 4.30 11.45
C ILE A 169 9.04 5.68 11.79
N ALA A 170 7.99 6.12 11.09
CA ALA A 170 7.34 7.39 11.37
C ALA A 170 6.59 7.38 12.71
N ALA A 171 5.86 6.30 13.01
CA ALA A 171 5.13 6.12 14.26
C ALA A 171 6.04 6.11 15.50
N GLU A 172 7.23 5.53 15.38
CA GLU A 172 8.28 5.54 16.41
C GLU A 172 9.02 6.89 16.52
N GLY A 173 8.59 7.92 15.77
CA GLY A 173 9.17 9.26 15.83
C GLY A 173 10.51 9.41 15.11
N GLY A 174 10.78 8.59 14.08
CA GLY A 174 12.04 8.61 13.33
C GLY A 174 12.25 9.85 12.45
N ILE A 175 11.18 10.55 12.04
CA ILE A 175 11.26 11.67 11.09
C ILE A 175 12.01 12.89 11.67
N PRO A 176 11.66 13.44 12.85
CA PRO A 176 12.35 14.62 13.37
C PRO A 176 13.87 14.43 13.59
N PRO A 177 14.36 13.30 14.14
CA PRO A 177 15.80 13.03 14.24
C PRO A 177 16.51 12.98 12.89
N LEU A 178 15.86 12.40 11.86
CA LEU A 178 16.42 12.37 10.50
C LEU A 178 16.51 13.78 9.90
N VAL A 179 15.48 14.61 10.08
CA VAL A 179 15.51 16.04 9.66
C VAL A 179 16.65 16.79 10.36
N ALA A 180 16.82 16.59 11.67
CA ALA A 180 17.92 17.20 12.42
C ALA A 180 19.29 16.73 11.90
N LEU A 181 19.41 15.47 11.49
CA LEU A 181 20.65 14.91 10.94
C LEU A 181 20.96 15.45 9.53
N VAL A 182 19.95 15.72 8.69
CA VAL A 182 20.13 16.46 7.42
C VAL A 182 20.68 17.87 7.68
N LYS A 183 20.19 18.54 8.73
CA LYS A 183 20.60 19.92 9.06
C LYS A 183 22.03 19.98 9.61
N HIS A 184 22.35 19.11 10.58
CA HIS A 184 23.56 19.24 11.41
C HIS A 184 24.57 18.08 11.30
N GLY A 185 24.26 17.03 10.56
CA GLY A 185 25.12 15.85 10.44
C GLY A 185 26.40 16.08 9.63
N SER A 186 27.31 15.10 9.69
CA SER A 186 28.45 15.01 8.77
C SER A 186 27.96 14.82 7.33
N ARG A 187 28.81 15.09 6.32
CA ARG A 187 28.44 14.95 4.89
C ARG A 187 27.77 13.60 4.57
N ILE A 188 28.30 12.51 5.12
CA ILE A 188 27.75 11.17 4.91
C ILE A 188 26.45 10.99 5.70
N ALA A 189 26.40 11.44 6.96
CA ALA A 189 25.18 11.34 7.76
C ALA A 189 24.01 12.14 7.16
N LYS A 190 24.27 13.31 6.56
CA LYS A 190 23.28 14.09 5.82
C LYS A 190 22.73 13.31 4.62
N LEU A 191 23.61 12.66 3.85
CA LEU A 191 23.21 11.84 2.71
C LEU A 191 22.34 10.67 3.16
N GLU A 192 22.76 9.90 4.16
CA GLU A 192 21.98 8.76 4.66
C GLU A 192 20.64 9.21 5.26
N ALA A 193 20.61 10.32 5.99
CA ALA A 193 19.35 10.87 6.49
C ALA A 193 18.42 11.33 5.36
N ALA A 194 18.94 11.98 4.32
CA ALA A 194 18.17 12.38 3.15
C ALA A 194 17.63 11.16 2.38
N LYS A 195 18.41 10.07 2.25
CA LYS A 195 17.95 8.82 1.64
C LYS A 195 16.82 8.19 2.44
N ALA A 196 16.93 8.18 3.77
CA ALA A 196 15.86 7.70 4.65
C ALA A 196 14.59 8.54 4.45
N LEU A 197 14.69 9.88 4.49
CA LEU A 197 13.53 10.77 4.27
C LEU A 197 12.91 10.58 2.88
N ARG A 198 13.73 10.41 1.83
CA ARG A 198 13.25 10.09 0.47
C ARG A 198 12.47 8.79 0.44
N ASN A 199 12.98 7.73 1.06
CA ASN A 199 12.27 6.44 1.11
C ASN A 199 11.01 6.52 1.98
N LEU A 200 11.03 7.30 3.07
CA LEU A 200 9.87 7.50 3.93
C LEU A 200 8.76 8.31 3.25
N SER A 201 9.10 9.29 2.39
CA SER A 201 8.12 10.11 1.65
C SER A 201 7.58 9.41 0.40
N ASP A 202 8.30 8.42 -0.12
CA ASP A 202 7.92 7.69 -1.32
C ASP A 202 6.59 6.93 -1.12
N GLU A 203 5.61 7.23 -1.97
CA GLU A 203 4.23 6.70 -1.95
C GLU A 203 3.53 6.81 -0.58
N ASN A 204 3.93 7.76 0.28
CA ASN A 204 3.39 7.91 1.62
C ASN A 204 3.08 9.37 1.95
N LYS A 205 1.84 9.79 1.68
CA LYS A 205 1.35 11.16 1.90
C LYS A 205 1.46 11.59 3.36
N GLN A 206 1.16 10.71 4.31
CA GLN A 206 1.21 11.01 5.74
C GLN A 206 2.65 11.32 6.16
N ASN A 207 3.63 10.56 5.67
CA ASN A 207 5.04 10.81 5.92
C ASN A 207 5.50 12.10 5.22
N CYS A 208 5.03 12.41 4.00
CA CYS A 208 5.30 13.70 3.35
C CYS A 208 4.88 14.88 4.25
N ALA A 209 3.65 14.85 4.76
CA ALA A 209 3.13 15.86 5.67
C ALA A 209 3.95 15.92 6.97
N ALA A 210 4.31 14.77 7.55
CA ALA A 210 5.11 14.71 8.77
C ALA A 210 6.54 15.26 8.57
N ILE A 211 7.17 15.02 7.42
CA ILE A 211 8.49 15.58 7.08
C ILE A 211 8.39 17.10 6.94
N ALA A 212 7.36 17.62 6.30
CA ALA A 212 7.11 19.06 6.19
C ALA A 212 6.87 19.68 7.58
N ALA A 213 6.01 19.07 8.40
CA ALA A 213 5.70 19.53 9.75
C ALA A 213 6.92 19.51 10.69
N ALA A 214 7.84 18.56 10.49
CA ALA A 214 9.13 18.51 11.19
C ALA A 214 10.16 19.55 10.70
N GLY A 215 9.79 20.39 9.71
CA GLY A 215 10.69 21.40 9.14
C GLY A 215 11.74 20.82 8.21
N GLY A 216 11.44 19.70 7.53
CA GLY A 216 12.38 19.00 6.64
C GLY A 216 12.67 19.71 5.31
N VAL A 217 11.76 20.57 4.83
CA VAL A 217 11.88 21.24 3.52
C VAL A 217 13.14 22.10 3.42
N PRO A 218 13.43 23.07 4.33
CA PRO A 218 14.63 23.90 4.17
C PRO A 218 15.95 23.13 4.26
N PRO A 219 16.16 22.17 5.20
CA PRO A 219 17.36 21.34 5.22
C PRO A 219 17.56 20.49 3.96
N LEU A 220 16.48 19.97 3.36
CA LEU A 220 16.55 19.24 2.09
C LEU A 220 16.89 20.18 0.92
N ALA A 221 16.28 21.36 0.85
CA ALA A 221 16.63 22.37 -0.16
C ALA A 221 18.10 22.80 -0.04
N ALA A 222 18.64 22.94 1.17
CA ALA A 222 20.05 23.25 1.40
C ALA A 222 21.02 22.14 0.95
N LEU A 223 20.56 20.89 0.79
CA LEU A 223 21.35 19.80 0.22
C LEU A 223 21.38 19.82 -1.31
N MET A 224 20.44 20.51 -1.95
CA MET A 224 20.44 20.72 -3.40
C MET A 224 21.57 21.69 -3.73
N THR A 225 22.76 21.15 -3.93
CA THR A 225 23.92 21.95 -4.32
C THR A 225 24.16 21.81 -5.82
N PRO A 226 24.57 22.90 -6.51
CA PRO A 226 25.21 22.81 -7.82
C PRO A 226 26.56 22.13 -7.60
N ALA A 227 26.54 20.81 -7.53
CA ALA A 227 27.75 20.03 -7.32
C ALA A 227 28.68 20.30 -8.52
N SER A 228 29.84 20.91 -8.28
CA SER A 228 30.95 20.79 -9.23
C SER A 228 31.31 19.31 -9.32
N ALA A 229 31.74 18.86 -10.50
CA ALA A 229 32.00 17.45 -10.84
C ALA A 229 32.97 16.70 -9.88
N ALA A 230 33.56 17.36 -8.89
CA ALA A 230 34.61 16.83 -8.01
C ALA A 230 34.12 15.99 -6.81
N SER A 231 32.82 15.92 -6.47
CA SER A 231 32.36 15.04 -5.38
C SER A 231 31.06 14.30 -5.71
N GLN A 232 31.20 13.03 -6.11
CA GLN A 232 30.08 12.10 -6.36
C GLN A 232 29.08 12.05 -5.19
N THR A 233 29.55 12.15 -3.94
CA THR A 233 28.71 12.18 -2.73
C THR A 233 27.82 13.42 -2.67
N ALA A 234 28.32 14.60 -3.07
CA ALA A 234 27.54 15.84 -3.08
C ALA A 234 26.46 15.79 -4.16
N SER A 235 26.80 15.26 -5.35
CA SER A 235 25.82 15.06 -6.41
C SER A 235 24.71 14.08 -5.99
N ALA A 236 25.07 12.94 -5.41
CA ALA A 236 24.10 11.97 -4.89
C ALA A 236 23.20 12.55 -3.77
N ALA A 237 23.75 13.41 -2.91
CA ALA A 237 22.98 14.10 -1.88
C ALA A 237 21.98 15.09 -2.50
N SER A 238 22.41 15.86 -3.50
CA SER A 238 21.56 16.78 -4.26
C SER A 238 20.39 16.01 -4.90
N GLN A 239 20.66 14.94 -5.66
CA GLN A 239 19.62 14.11 -6.28
C GLN A 239 18.65 13.52 -5.26
N THR A 240 19.18 13.00 -4.15
CA THR A 240 18.37 12.38 -3.10
C THR A 240 17.44 13.40 -2.45
N ALA A 241 17.95 14.59 -2.16
CA ALA A 241 17.16 15.67 -1.57
C ALA A 241 16.09 16.17 -2.55
N THR A 242 16.43 16.39 -3.83
CA THR A 242 15.47 16.80 -4.85
C THR A 242 14.36 15.77 -5.01
N ARG A 243 14.69 14.47 -5.03
CA ARG A 243 13.69 13.39 -5.08
C ARG A 243 12.77 13.38 -3.86
N ALA A 244 13.32 13.60 -2.66
CA ALA A 244 12.49 13.68 -1.45
C ALA A 244 11.49 14.86 -1.54
N LEU A 245 11.93 16.02 -2.02
CA LEU A 245 11.09 17.19 -2.23
C LEU A 245 10.03 16.96 -3.30
N ILE A 246 10.37 16.28 -4.40
CA ILE A 246 9.39 15.88 -5.44
C ILE A 246 8.33 14.96 -4.84
N ASN A 247 8.70 13.92 -4.09
CA ASN A 247 7.73 13.03 -3.43
C ASN A 247 6.75 13.81 -2.55
N MET A 248 7.26 14.79 -1.79
CA MET A 248 6.44 15.67 -0.96
C MET A 248 5.51 16.56 -1.80
N ALA A 249 6.00 17.13 -2.90
CA ALA A 249 5.22 18.02 -3.77
C ALA A 249 4.13 17.25 -4.54
N VAL A 250 4.44 16.05 -5.00
CA VAL A 250 3.52 15.20 -5.78
C VAL A 250 2.40 14.65 -4.89
N LEU A 251 2.70 14.19 -3.68
CA LEU A 251 1.72 13.49 -2.84
C LEU A 251 0.91 14.43 -1.92
N ASP A 252 1.41 15.63 -1.63
CA ASP A 252 0.77 16.57 -0.72
C ASP A 252 0.71 17.99 -1.29
N ASN A 253 -0.51 18.45 -1.59
CA ASN A 253 -0.75 19.78 -2.18
C ASN A 253 -0.39 20.93 -1.23
N GLN A 254 -0.51 20.76 0.09
CA GLN A 254 -0.10 21.77 1.06
C GLN A 254 1.41 21.88 1.09
N CYS A 255 2.12 20.74 1.06
CA CYS A 255 3.57 20.71 0.93
C CYS A 255 4.02 21.36 -0.37
N CYS A 256 3.34 21.06 -1.49
CA CYS A 256 3.62 21.65 -2.79
C CYS A 256 3.49 23.18 -2.77
N ALA A 257 2.36 23.71 -2.27
CA ALA A 257 2.12 25.15 -2.19
C ALA A 257 3.12 25.87 -1.25
N ALA A 258 3.46 25.25 -0.12
CA ALA A 258 4.45 25.79 0.81
C ALA A 258 5.85 25.84 0.19
N MET A 259 6.26 24.77 -0.51
CA MET A 259 7.53 24.73 -1.24
C MET A 259 7.57 25.73 -2.40
N ALA A 260 6.48 25.83 -3.17
CA ALA A 260 6.36 26.77 -4.26
C ALA A 260 6.51 28.22 -3.78
N SER A 261 6.16 28.52 -2.52
CA SER A 261 6.29 29.84 -1.89
C SER A 261 7.62 30.09 -1.17
N SER A 262 8.48 29.08 -1.03
CA SER A 262 9.76 29.19 -0.32
C SER A 262 10.85 29.78 -1.22
N ALA A 263 11.43 30.91 -0.79
CA ALA A 263 12.55 31.54 -1.49
C ALA A 263 13.80 30.63 -1.48
N GLU A 264 14.00 29.87 -0.41
CA GLU A 264 15.12 28.93 -0.27
C GLU A 264 15.01 27.78 -1.28
N VAL A 265 13.81 27.22 -1.47
CA VAL A 265 13.57 26.16 -2.46
C VAL A 265 13.80 26.69 -3.87
N ARG A 266 13.29 27.88 -4.20
CA ARG A 266 13.51 28.51 -5.51
C ARG A 266 14.99 28.79 -5.78
N ALA A 267 15.70 29.39 -4.82
CA ALA A 267 17.13 29.67 -4.95
C ALA A 267 17.96 28.38 -5.14
N ALA A 268 17.57 27.29 -4.46
CA ALA A 268 18.20 26.00 -4.62
C ALA A 268 17.98 25.41 -6.02
N ILE A 269 16.74 25.48 -6.54
CA ILE A 269 16.41 25.05 -7.91
C ILE A 269 17.20 25.86 -8.94
N GLU A 270 17.19 27.19 -8.85
CA GLU A 270 17.90 28.08 -9.76
C GLU A 270 19.42 27.84 -9.73
N GLY A 271 20.00 27.66 -8.55
CA GLY A 271 21.40 27.35 -8.38
C GLY A 271 21.79 26.04 -9.07
N VAL A 272 21.02 24.96 -8.85
CA VAL A 272 21.27 23.67 -9.50
C VAL A 272 21.03 23.75 -11.02
N ALA A 273 20.00 24.43 -11.48
CA ALA A 273 19.69 24.60 -12.90
C ALA A 273 20.83 25.31 -13.67
N LYS A 274 21.48 26.29 -13.01
CA LYS A 274 22.57 27.06 -13.62
C LYS A 274 23.88 26.27 -13.67
N ASP A 275 24.31 25.69 -12.54
CA ASP A 275 25.68 25.23 -12.34
C ASP A 275 25.78 23.73 -11.96
N GLY A 276 24.68 22.98 -12.00
CA GLY A 276 24.63 21.55 -11.65
C GLY A 276 25.02 20.58 -12.78
N THR A 277 25.24 19.31 -12.44
CA THR A 277 25.42 18.24 -13.44
C THR A 277 24.15 18.04 -14.27
N PRO A 278 24.21 17.45 -15.48
CA PRO A 278 23.03 17.19 -16.31
C PRO A 278 21.89 16.49 -15.55
N GLU A 279 22.22 15.48 -14.74
CA GLU A 279 21.24 14.73 -13.95
C GLU A 279 20.61 15.60 -12.86
N ASN A 280 21.40 16.42 -12.18
CA ASN A 280 20.89 17.28 -11.11
C ASN A 280 20.00 18.38 -11.68
N ARG A 281 20.32 18.89 -12.88
CA ARG A 281 19.48 19.85 -13.62
C ARG A 281 18.13 19.25 -13.99
N ASP A 282 18.10 18.03 -14.55
CA ASP A 282 16.84 17.35 -14.89
C ASP A 282 15.93 17.15 -13.66
N TRP A 283 16.52 16.73 -12.53
CA TRP A 283 15.77 16.62 -11.27
C TRP A 283 15.27 17.99 -10.76
N ALA A 284 16.08 19.04 -10.85
CA ALA A 284 15.68 20.38 -10.44
C ALA A 284 14.58 20.97 -11.34
N GLU A 285 14.67 20.78 -12.66
CA GLU A 285 13.63 21.16 -13.63
C GLU A 285 12.34 20.38 -13.40
N ARG A 286 12.43 19.10 -13.04
CA ARG A 286 11.25 18.32 -12.63
C ARG A 286 10.61 18.91 -11.38
N LEU A 287 11.38 19.19 -10.34
CA LEU A 287 10.85 19.82 -9.13
C LEU A 287 10.22 21.18 -9.44
N ALA A 288 10.87 22.01 -10.27
CA ALA A 288 10.33 23.30 -10.71
C ALA A 288 8.96 23.15 -11.38
N ARG A 289 8.82 22.22 -12.34
CA ARG A 289 7.54 21.94 -13.00
C ARG A 289 6.44 21.52 -12.03
N GLU A 290 6.76 20.66 -11.06
CA GLU A 290 5.80 20.24 -10.02
C GLU A 290 5.37 21.43 -9.15
N LEU A 291 6.29 22.32 -8.77
CA LEU A 291 5.97 23.50 -7.96
C LEU A 291 5.24 24.58 -8.77
N ASP A 292 5.54 24.74 -10.06
CA ASP A 292 4.82 25.65 -10.95
C ASP A 292 3.38 25.17 -11.18
N SER A 293 3.16 23.85 -11.22
CA SER A 293 1.81 23.26 -11.20
C SER A 293 1.04 23.51 -9.90
N ALA A 294 1.69 24.05 -8.85
CA ALA A 294 0.98 24.53 -7.66
C ALA A 294 0.38 25.93 -7.86
N ASN A 295 0.96 26.73 -8.78
CA ASN A 295 0.48 28.07 -9.15
C ASN A 295 -0.46 28.05 -10.36
N ASP A 296 -0.45 26.97 -11.15
CA ASP A 296 -1.47 26.68 -12.16
C ASP A 296 -2.51 25.73 -11.54
N PRO A 297 -3.78 26.12 -11.35
CA PRO A 297 -4.76 25.34 -10.59
C PRO A 297 -5.26 24.11 -11.37
N VAL A 298 -4.41 23.45 -12.16
CA VAL A 298 -4.70 22.16 -12.81
C VAL A 298 -4.88 21.14 -11.70
N PRO A 299 -6.09 20.60 -11.49
CA PRO A 299 -6.30 19.54 -10.52
C PRO A 299 -5.34 18.40 -10.86
N LYS A 300 -4.75 17.74 -9.86
CA LYS A 300 -4.07 16.46 -10.09
C LYS A 300 -5.15 15.44 -10.45
N ILE A 301 -5.39 15.31 -11.75
CA ILE A 301 -6.43 14.45 -12.29
C ILE A 301 -5.91 12.99 -12.25
N THR A 302 -6.73 12.07 -11.72
CA THR A 302 -6.37 10.66 -11.54
C THR A 302 -6.98 9.78 -12.62
N GLY A 303 -6.35 8.64 -12.94
CA GLY A 303 -6.91 7.65 -13.88
C GLY A 303 -6.65 7.95 -15.36
N GLY A 304 -5.51 8.57 -15.70
CA GLY A 304 -5.09 8.81 -17.08
C GLY A 304 -5.87 9.90 -17.85
N LEU A 305 -6.69 10.66 -17.13
CA LEU A 305 -7.38 11.84 -17.65
C LEU A 305 -6.41 13.04 -17.67
N SER A 306 -6.24 13.63 -18.86
CA SER A 306 -5.53 14.89 -19.06
C SER A 306 -6.53 16.01 -19.36
N VAL A 307 -6.12 17.26 -19.21
CA VAL A 307 -6.99 18.42 -19.51
C VAL A 307 -7.40 18.44 -20.98
N GLU A 308 -6.51 18.02 -21.88
CA GLU A 308 -6.76 17.92 -23.32
C GLU A 308 -7.82 16.87 -23.63
N LYS A 309 -7.72 15.68 -23.02
CA LYS A 309 -8.74 14.63 -23.15
C LYS A 309 -10.09 15.09 -22.62
N LEU A 310 -10.09 15.76 -21.45
CA LEU A 310 -11.32 16.29 -20.86
C LEU A 310 -12.00 17.31 -21.79
N LYS A 311 -11.24 18.26 -22.33
CA LYS A 311 -11.75 19.26 -23.28
C LYS A 311 -12.29 18.62 -24.56
N ALA A 312 -11.61 17.60 -25.09
CA ALA A 312 -12.07 16.87 -26.27
C ALA A 312 -13.40 16.14 -26.01
N GLU A 313 -13.57 15.52 -24.85
CA GLU A 313 -14.85 14.90 -24.48
C GLU A 313 -15.95 15.95 -24.30
N ILE A 314 -15.71 17.05 -23.58
CA ILE A 314 -16.70 18.13 -23.42
C ILE A 314 -17.12 18.71 -24.79
N GLN A 315 -16.17 18.93 -25.70
CA GLN A 315 -16.47 19.35 -27.07
C GLN A 315 -17.34 18.31 -27.82
N THR A 316 -17.15 17.02 -27.54
CA THR A 316 -17.96 15.93 -28.10
C THR A 316 -19.39 15.95 -27.56
N LEU A 317 -19.60 16.30 -26.28
CA LEU A 317 -20.94 16.50 -25.72
C LEU A 317 -21.70 17.63 -26.43
N GLU A 318 -21.00 18.69 -26.84
CA GLU A 318 -21.62 19.85 -27.49
C GLU A 318 -21.89 19.62 -28.99
N THR A 319 -20.93 19.04 -29.71
CA THR A 319 -20.91 19.01 -31.18
C THR A 319 -21.00 17.63 -31.82
N GLY A 320 -20.90 16.56 -31.02
CA GLY A 320 -20.88 15.18 -31.50
C GLY A 320 -22.23 14.66 -31.99
N LYS A 321 -22.23 13.49 -32.64
CA LYS A 321 -23.46 12.74 -32.93
C LYS A 321 -24.05 12.18 -31.63
N GLU A 322 -25.35 11.85 -31.62
CA GLU A 322 -26.06 11.39 -30.42
C GLU A 322 -25.38 10.20 -29.70
N ASP A 323 -24.89 9.19 -30.44
CA ASP A 323 -24.16 8.05 -29.85
C ASP A 323 -22.81 8.46 -29.23
N GLN A 324 -22.17 9.49 -29.78
CA GLN A 324 -20.90 10.02 -29.26
C GLN A 324 -21.13 10.88 -28.03
N LYS A 325 -22.21 11.66 -28.02
CA LYS A 325 -22.65 12.45 -26.86
C LYS A 325 -22.97 11.55 -25.66
N ALA A 326 -23.65 10.43 -25.90
CA ALA A 326 -23.94 9.44 -24.85
C ALA A 326 -22.65 8.84 -24.24
N LYS A 327 -21.70 8.41 -25.08
CA LYS A 327 -20.40 7.88 -24.65
C LYS A 327 -19.54 8.92 -23.93
N GLY A 328 -19.53 10.16 -24.42
CA GLY A 328 -18.82 11.25 -23.75
C GLY A 328 -19.41 11.53 -22.37
N ALA A 329 -20.74 11.59 -22.26
CA ALA A 329 -21.42 11.79 -20.97
C ALA A 329 -21.15 10.63 -19.99
N GLU A 330 -21.11 9.39 -20.48
CA GLU A 330 -20.71 8.21 -19.69
C GLU A 330 -19.27 8.36 -19.16
N GLN A 331 -18.34 8.72 -20.04
CA GLN A 331 -16.93 8.85 -19.71
C GLN A 331 -16.69 9.96 -18.67
N LEU A 332 -17.35 11.10 -18.82
CA LEU A 332 -17.33 12.17 -17.82
C LEU A 332 -17.89 11.69 -16.47
N GLY A 333 -18.97 10.90 -16.47
CA GLY A 333 -19.53 10.31 -15.27
C GLY A 333 -18.58 9.33 -14.58
N ASN A 334 -17.88 8.50 -15.35
CA ASN A 334 -16.87 7.57 -14.84
C ASN A 334 -15.71 8.33 -14.21
N TRP A 335 -15.17 9.36 -14.86
CA TRP A 335 -14.12 10.18 -14.28
C TRP A 335 -14.58 10.94 -13.03
N ALA A 336 -15.80 11.48 -13.03
CA ALA A 336 -16.39 12.15 -11.87
C ALA A 336 -16.57 11.19 -10.68
N ALA A 337 -16.72 9.89 -10.90
CA ALA A 337 -16.83 8.89 -9.83
C ALA A 337 -15.48 8.57 -9.17
N LEU A 338 -14.36 8.74 -9.87
CA LEU A 338 -13.03 8.32 -9.39
C LEU A 338 -12.44 9.20 -8.28
N SER A 339 -12.60 10.52 -8.36
CA SER A 339 -11.97 11.43 -7.39
C SER A 339 -12.67 12.80 -7.32
N ASP A 340 -12.46 13.51 -6.21
CA ASP A 340 -12.93 14.89 -6.06
C ASP A 340 -12.19 15.85 -7.01
N GLU A 341 -10.92 15.57 -7.26
CA GLU A 341 -10.07 16.32 -8.18
C GLU A 341 -10.63 16.28 -9.61
N ASN A 342 -11.11 15.11 -10.05
CA ASN A 342 -11.76 14.96 -11.36
C ASN A 342 -13.08 15.73 -11.42
N ARG A 343 -13.90 15.71 -10.35
CA ARG A 343 -15.16 16.47 -10.29
C ARG A 343 -14.93 17.98 -10.43
N VAL A 344 -13.89 18.47 -9.76
CA VAL A 344 -13.47 19.88 -9.84
C VAL A 344 -12.96 20.21 -11.25
N ALA A 345 -12.16 19.33 -11.87
CA ALA A 345 -11.65 19.53 -13.24
C ALA A 345 -12.79 19.59 -14.27
N ILE A 346 -13.70 18.61 -14.26
CA ILE A 346 -14.86 18.55 -15.17
C ILE A 346 -15.70 19.82 -15.05
N THR A 347 -15.92 20.28 -13.82
CA THR A 347 -16.67 21.52 -13.56
C THR A 347 -15.95 22.74 -14.09
N ARG A 348 -14.64 22.85 -13.88
CA ARG A 348 -13.83 23.99 -14.31
C ARG A 348 -13.81 24.16 -15.82
N GLU A 349 -13.80 23.05 -16.57
CA GLU A 349 -13.78 23.06 -18.04
C GLU A 349 -15.19 23.18 -18.68
N GLY A 350 -16.25 23.40 -17.89
CA GLY A 350 -17.61 23.59 -18.42
C GLY A 350 -18.42 22.31 -18.64
N GLY A 351 -17.97 21.17 -18.10
CA GLY A 351 -18.65 19.90 -18.28
C GLY A 351 -20.02 19.84 -17.59
N ALA A 352 -20.23 20.59 -16.51
CA ALA A 352 -21.53 20.61 -15.82
C ALA A 352 -22.62 21.24 -16.71
N GLU A 353 -22.31 22.35 -17.37
CA GLU A 353 -23.18 23.05 -18.32
C GLU A 353 -23.53 22.16 -19.51
N ALA A 354 -22.53 21.50 -20.11
CA ALA A 354 -22.73 20.58 -21.23
C ALA A 354 -23.65 19.40 -20.84
N LEU A 355 -23.43 18.80 -19.68
CA LEU A 355 -24.26 17.70 -19.17
C LEU A 355 -25.70 18.15 -18.88
N VAL A 356 -25.90 19.31 -18.26
CA VAL A 356 -27.26 19.86 -18.03
C VAL A 356 -27.98 20.11 -19.36
N GLY A 357 -27.29 20.61 -20.38
CA GLY A 357 -27.84 20.81 -21.72
C GLY A 357 -28.30 19.51 -22.39
N LEU A 358 -27.51 18.43 -22.23
CA LEU A 358 -27.85 17.12 -22.77
C LEU A 358 -29.02 16.43 -22.06
N VAL A 359 -29.22 16.68 -20.77
CA VAL A 359 -30.41 16.18 -20.05
C VAL A 359 -31.72 16.70 -20.68
N VAL A 360 -31.69 17.88 -21.31
CA VAL A 360 -32.85 18.44 -22.03
C VAL A 360 -32.90 17.95 -23.47
N THR A 361 -31.78 18.05 -24.18
CA THR A 361 -31.76 18.00 -25.66
C THR A 361 -31.27 16.67 -26.26
N GLY A 362 -30.62 15.81 -25.46
CA GLY A 362 -30.02 14.57 -25.95
C GLY A 362 -30.99 13.41 -26.20
N SER A 363 -30.47 12.35 -26.81
CA SER A 363 -31.09 11.02 -26.89
C SER A 363 -31.38 10.45 -25.49
N ASP A 364 -32.21 9.39 -25.42
CA ASP A 364 -32.56 8.76 -24.14
C ASP A 364 -31.31 8.25 -23.39
N ASP A 365 -30.34 7.68 -24.11
CA ASP A 365 -29.06 7.25 -23.54
C ASP A 365 -28.21 8.44 -23.07
N ALA A 366 -28.10 9.49 -23.88
CA ALA A 366 -27.34 10.69 -23.52
C ALA A 366 -27.96 11.40 -22.29
N LYS A 367 -29.28 11.43 -22.19
CA LYS A 367 -30.01 11.96 -21.03
C LYS A 367 -29.72 11.14 -19.78
N TRP A 368 -29.76 9.81 -19.89
CA TRP A 368 -29.49 8.93 -18.76
C TRP A 368 -28.06 9.05 -18.25
N HIS A 369 -27.07 8.95 -19.14
CA HIS A 369 -25.66 9.11 -18.79
C HIS A 369 -25.37 10.50 -18.22
N SER A 370 -25.99 11.55 -18.77
CA SER A 370 -25.81 12.91 -18.26
C SER A 370 -26.40 13.10 -16.86
N ALA A 371 -27.60 12.58 -16.60
CA ALA A 371 -28.19 12.60 -15.26
C ALA A 371 -27.34 11.82 -14.24
N ARG A 372 -26.79 10.66 -14.64
CA ARG A 372 -25.87 9.87 -13.81
C ARG A 372 -24.56 10.61 -13.53
N ALA A 373 -23.98 11.28 -14.53
CA ALA A 373 -22.75 12.06 -14.37
C ALA A 373 -22.99 13.26 -13.42
N LEU A 374 -24.12 13.96 -13.56
CA LEU A 374 -24.50 15.05 -12.66
C LEU A 374 -24.69 14.58 -11.21
N ARG A 375 -25.21 13.36 -10.99
CA ARG A 375 -25.25 12.75 -9.66
C ARG A 375 -23.84 12.60 -9.07
N HIS A 376 -22.88 12.05 -9.83
CA HIS A 376 -21.51 11.90 -9.36
C HIS A 376 -20.85 13.24 -9.07
N LEU A 377 -21.04 14.25 -9.94
CA LEU A 377 -20.56 15.61 -9.72
C LEU A 377 -21.17 16.25 -8.47
N SER A 378 -22.43 15.96 -8.16
CA SER A 378 -23.15 16.50 -7.00
C SER A 378 -22.59 16.04 -5.64
N ASN A 379 -21.60 15.13 -5.60
CA ASN A 379 -20.87 14.79 -4.38
C ASN A 379 -19.77 15.81 -4.00
N ASN A 380 -19.63 16.91 -4.74
CA ASN A 380 -18.65 17.96 -4.47
C ASN A 380 -19.30 19.36 -4.49
N ASP A 381 -19.04 20.21 -3.50
CA ASP A 381 -19.77 21.48 -3.35
C ASP A 381 -19.45 22.51 -4.45
N LYS A 382 -18.23 22.50 -5.01
CA LYS A 382 -17.91 23.37 -6.16
C LYS A 382 -18.68 22.94 -7.39
N ALA A 383 -18.77 21.63 -7.63
CA ALA A 383 -19.55 21.07 -8.72
C ALA A 383 -21.06 21.30 -8.54
N LYS A 384 -21.60 21.15 -7.32
CA LYS A 384 -23.00 21.51 -7.00
C LYS A 384 -23.31 22.95 -7.41
N LYS A 385 -22.48 23.91 -7.01
CA LYS A 385 -22.67 25.34 -7.34
C LYS A 385 -22.71 25.58 -8.85
N ALA A 386 -21.84 24.91 -9.61
CA ALA A 386 -21.85 25.01 -11.07
C ALA A 386 -23.10 24.39 -11.70
N ILE A 387 -23.53 23.22 -11.24
CA ILE A 387 -24.77 22.58 -11.70
C ILE A 387 -25.98 23.48 -11.44
N VAL A 388 -26.05 24.11 -10.26
CA VAL A 388 -27.10 25.07 -9.91
C VAL A 388 -27.06 26.28 -10.84
N LYS A 389 -25.87 26.85 -11.07
CA LYS A 389 -25.68 28.00 -11.97
C LYS A 389 -26.07 27.67 -13.41
N ALA A 390 -25.84 26.43 -13.84
CA ALA A 390 -26.23 25.93 -15.16
C ALA A 390 -27.75 25.65 -15.30
N GLY A 391 -28.54 25.86 -14.24
CA GLY A 391 -29.99 25.57 -14.25
C GLY A 391 -30.32 24.09 -14.01
N GLY A 392 -29.36 23.29 -13.53
CA GLY A 392 -29.50 21.84 -13.36
C GLY A 392 -30.65 21.42 -12.45
N ILE A 393 -30.99 22.18 -11.40
CA ILE A 393 -32.12 21.85 -10.51
C ILE A 393 -33.44 21.86 -11.29
N ALA A 394 -33.76 22.96 -11.97
CA ALA A 394 -35.01 23.07 -12.73
C ALA A 394 -35.10 22.00 -13.83
N THR A 395 -33.98 21.75 -14.51
CA THR A 395 -33.88 20.69 -15.54
C THR A 395 -34.15 19.30 -14.98
N LEU A 396 -33.51 18.94 -13.87
CA LEU A 396 -33.68 17.61 -13.26
C LEU A 396 -35.10 17.44 -12.66
N GLU A 397 -35.71 18.50 -12.13
CA GLU A 397 -37.11 18.44 -11.63
C GLU A 397 -38.10 18.12 -12.75
N VAL A 398 -37.90 18.68 -13.95
CA VAL A 398 -38.71 18.35 -15.13
C VAL A 398 -38.53 16.88 -15.51
N VAL A 399 -37.30 16.37 -15.46
CA VAL A 399 -37.00 14.96 -15.72
C VAL A 399 -37.63 14.04 -14.67
N VAL A 400 -37.63 14.41 -13.39
CA VAL A 400 -38.28 13.60 -12.35
C VAL A 400 -39.80 13.55 -12.54
N ARG A 401 -40.39 14.67 -12.99
CA ARG A 401 -41.84 14.80 -13.21
C ARG A 401 -42.33 14.00 -14.43
N HIS A 402 -41.55 13.95 -15.50
CA HIS A 402 -41.99 13.39 -16.80
C HIS A 402 -41.19 12.16 -17.27
N GLY A 403 -40.02 11.92 -16.71
CA GLY A 403 -39.15 10.79 -17.04
C GLY A 403 -39.62 9.45 -16.47
N LYS A 404 -39.03 8.35 -16.97
CA LYS A 404 -39.34 6.97 -16.58
C LYS A 404 -38.07 6.16 -16.37
N GLY A 405 -38.16 5.11 -15.54
CA GLY A 405 -37.07 4.16 -15.31
C GLY A 405 -35.80 4.81 -14.79
N GLN A 406 -34.65 4.31 -15.25
CA GLN A 406 -33.33 4.67 -14.73
C GLN A 406 -32.98 6.17 -14.86
N LEU A 407 -33.54 6.86 -15.86
CA LEU A 407 -33.34 8.30 -16.04
C LEU A 407 -34.00 9.11 -14.91
N LYS A 408 -35.22 8.71 -14.53
CA LYS A 408 -35.93 9.35 -13.41
C LYS A 408 -35.19 9.13 -12.09
N ASP A 409 -34.72 7.90 -11.86
CA ASP A 409 -34.03 7.55 -10.62
C ASP A 409 -32.70 8.30 -10.49
N ALA A 410 -31.92 8.38 -11.57
CA ALA A 410 -30.66 9.13 -11.58
C ALA A 410 -30.89 10.65 -11.36
N ALA A 411 -31.95 11.22 -11.94
CA ALA A 411 -32.29 12.62 -11.76
C ALA A 411 -32.77 12.95 -10.33
N ASP A 412 -33.56 12.05 -9.74
CA ASP A 412 -34.04 12.19 -8.36
C ASP A 412 -32.88 12.11 -7.34
N GLU A 413 -31.93 11.19 -7.55
CA GLU A 413 -30.72 11.10 -6.72
C GLU A 413 -29.83 12.34 -6.84
N ALA A 414 -29.64 12.87 -8.04
CA ALA A 414 -28.87 14.10 -8.24
C ALA A 414 -29.52 15.30 -7.52
N LEU A 415 -30.85 15.46 -7.61
CA LEU A 415 -31.58 16.53 -6.91
C LEU A 415 -31.46 16.44 -5.39
N LYS A 416 -31.51 15.22 -4.82
CA LYS A 416 -31.32 15.00 -3.38
C LYS A 416 -29.96 15.50 -2.92
N LEU A 417 -28.90 15.24 -3.68
CA LEU A 417 -27.54 15.69 -3.37
C LEU A 417 -27.38 17.21 -3.52
N LEU A 418 -28.03 17.81 -4.52
CA LEU A 418 -28.01 19.26 -4.76
C LEU A 418 -28.78 20.07 -3.70
N SER A 419 -29.77 19.46 -3.03
CA SER A 419 -30.64 20.13 -2.06
C SER A 419 -30.14 20.09 -0.61
N GLN A 420 -29.03 19.39 -0.33
CA GLN A 420 -28.44 19.35 1.01
C GLN A 420 -27.69 20.67 1.30
N LYS A 421 -28.16 21.45 2.30
CA LYS A 421 -27.46 22.66 2.79
C LYS A 421 -26.20 22.28 3.58
N ASP A 422 -25.16 23.09 3.42
CA ASP A 422 -23.88 23.01 4.14
C ASP A 422 -24.09 22.82 5.66
N VAL A 423 -23.59 21.72 6.22
CA VAL A 423 -23.35 21.55 7.64
C VAL A 423 -21.84 21.45 7.82
N GLU A 424 -21.22 22.52 8.32
CA GLU A 424 -19.83 22.48 8.76
C GLU A 424 -19.70 21.62 10.03
N SER A 425 -18.74 20.69 9.96
CA SER A 425 -18.10 19.96 11.06
C SER A 425 -18.96 19.04 11.94
N GLY A 426 -18.56 17.75 11.97
CA GLY A 426 -18.84 16.84 13.08
C GLY A 426 -20.02 15.89 12.85
N SER A 427 -19.68 14.59 12.87
CA SER A 427 -20.59 13.44 12.97
C SER A 427 -21.55 13.20 11.80
N THR A 428 -21.34 12.07 11.12
CA THR A 428 -22.21 11.53 10.07
C THR A 428 -23.57 11.13 10.66
N PRO A 429 -24.70 11.74 10.26
CA PRO A 429 -26.01 11.23 10.61
C PRO A 429 -26.57 10.36 9.49
N ALA A 430 -27.10 9.22 9.90
CA ALA A 430 -27.88 8.30 9.08
C ALA A 430 -29.06 9.00 8.39
N THR A 431 -29.36 8.59 7.15
CA THR A 431 -30.66 8.88 6.52
C THR A 431 -31.34 7.62 6.00
N LYS A 432 -32.62 7.57 6.38
CA LYS A 432 -33.62 6.52 6.19
C LYS A 432 -34.09 6.48 4.74
N SER A 433 -34.37 5.29 4.23
CA SER A 433 -35.16 5.05 3.02
C SER A 433 -36.61 4.74 3.39
N ALA A 434 -37.53 5.14 2.51
CA ALA A 434 -38.92 4.67 2.38
C ALA A 434 -39.32 4.99 0.93
N ASP A 435 -39.95 4.15 0.12
CA ASP A 435 -40.39 2.77 0.25
C ASP A 435 -40.41 2.16 -1.16
N ALA A 436 -39.86 0.95 -1.30
CA ALA A 436 -40.11 0.06 -2.44
C ALA A 436 -41.13 -1.00 -2.01
N LYS A 437 -42.14 -1.25 -2.85
CA LYS A 437 -43.20 -2.21 -2.57
C LYS A 437 -42.68 -3.65 -2.52
N SER A 438 -42.76 -4.20 -1.31
CA SER A 438 -43.19 -5.53 -0.88
C SER A 438 -42.49 -6.79 -1.43
N VAL A 439 -41.64 -7.35 -0.57
CA VAL A 439 -41.48 -8.79 -0.32
C VAL A 439 -41.80 -9.02 1.17
N PRO A 440 -42.45 -10.12 1.61
CA PRO A 440 -43.14 -10.20 2.91
C PRO A 440 -42.21 -10.02 4.12
N ALA A 441 -42.61 -9.13 5.02
CA ALA A 441 -41.82 -8.53 6.08
C ALA A 441 -41.57 -9.39 7.34
N GLU A 442 -41.96 -10.67 7.37
CA GLU A 442 -41.99 -11.44 8.63
C GLU A 442 -40.75 -12.30 8.93
N ALA A 443 -39.82 -12.50 7.98
CA ALA A 443 -38.59 -13.25 8.25
C ALA A 443 -37.32 -12.36 8.36
N ALA A 444 -37.32 -11.20 7.69
CA ALA A 444 -36.13 -10.33 7.62
C ALA A 444 -35.78 -9.67 8.96
N SER A 445 -36.72 -9.56 9.93
CA SER A 445 -36.50 -8.89 11.23
C SER A 445 -35.61 -9.66 12.21
N ALA A 446 -35.20 -10.90 11.89
CA ALA A 446 -34.42 -11.76 12.78
C ALA A 446 -32.90 -11.55 12.69
N ILE A 447 -32.38 -10.92 11.62
CA ILE A 447 -30.94 -10.64 11.49
C ILE A 447 -30.61 -9.38 12.32
N PRO A 448 -29.77 -9.50 13.36
CA PRO A 448 -29.44 -8.38 14.23
C PRO A 448 -28.42 -7.43 13.57
N SER A 449 -28.28 -6.19 14.07
CA SER A 449 -27.42 -5.15 13.45
C SER A 449 -25.94 -5.56 13.35
N GLY A 450 -25.29 -5.29 12.22
CA GLY A 450 -23.87 -5.55 12.00
C GLY A 450 -22.93 -4.47 12.50
N GLU A 451 -23.44 -3.38 13.10
CA GLU A 451 -22.59 -2.28 13.59
C GLU A 451 -21.51 -2.78 14.55
N GLY A 452 -20.25 -2.43 14.27
CA GLY A 452 -19.08 -2.83 15.06
C GLY A 452 -18.55 -4.24 14.78
N THR A 453 -19.21 -5.03 13.91
CA THR A 453 -18.65 -6.30 13.45
C THR A 453 -17.38 -6.07 12.62
N ARG A 454 -16.42 -7.01 12.68
CA ARG A 454 -15.20 -6.94 11.86
C ARG A 454 -15.55 -7.05 10.38
N VAL A 455 -14.74 -6.39 9.55
CA VAL A 455 -14.90 -6.43 8.11
C VAL A 455 -14.91 -7.86 7.56
N ALA A 456 -15.79 -8.13 6.61
CA ALA A 456 -15.82 -9.38 5.86
C ALA A 456 -15.81 -9.11 4.36
N MET A 457 -15.25 -10.02 3.56
CA MET A 457 -15.16 -9.86 2.11
C MET A 457 -15.64 -11.12 1.40
N PHE A 458 -16.57 -10.99 0.45
CA PHE A 458 -16.93 -12.07 -0.45
C PHE A 458 -15.82 -12.31 -1.47
N SER A 459 -15.26 -13.51 -1.44
CA SER A 459 -14.38 -14.05 -2.46
C SER A 459 -15.16 -15.05 -3.29
N ALA A 460 -15.36 -14.76 -4.57
CA ALA A 460 -16.16 -15.59 -5.47
C ALA A 460 -15.66 -15.45 -6.91
N ARG A 461 -16.00 -16.43 -7.75
CA ARG A 461 -15.91 -16.27 -9.21
C ARG A 461 -17.18 -15.56 -9.67
N PHE A 462 -17.06 -14.29 -10.08
CA PHE A 462 -18.18 -13.51 -10.62
C PHE A 462 -18.30 -13.76 -12.13
N ASP A 463 -19.13 -14.72 -12.51
CA ASP A 463 -19.35 -15.17 -13.89
C ASP A 463 -20.75 -14.78 -14.44
N GLY A 464 -21.51 -13.96 -13.70
CA GLY A 464 -22.89 -13.58 -14.01
C GLY A 464 -23.92 -14.70 -13.76
N GLY A 465 -23.49 -15.84 -13.25
CA GLY A 465 -24.29 -17.04 -13.05
C GLY A 465 -25.28 -16.97 -11.88
N PRO A 466 -26.07 -18.04 -11.67
CA PRO A 466 -27.06 -18.11 -10.59
C PRO A 466 -26.46 -17.94 -9.19
N VAL A 467 -25.25 -18.47 -8.97
CA VAL A 467 -24.55 -18.37 -7.67
C VAL A 467 -24.18 -16.91 -7.38
N GLU A 468 -23.58 -16.20 -8.33
CA GLU A 468 -23.29 -14.78 -8.17
C GLU A 468 -24.55 -13.97 -7.83
N LYS A 469 -25.63 -14.14 -8.61
CA LYS A 469 -26.89 -13.43 -8.37
C LYS A 469 -27.44 -13.69 -6.97
N LYS A 470 -27.32 -14.94 -6.48
CA LYS A 470 -27.72 -15.34 -5.13
C LYS A 470 -26.88 -14.60 -4.08
N PHE A 471 -25.56 -14.59 -4.21
CA PHE A 471 -24.68 -13.97 -3.22
C PHE A 471 -24.67 -12.43 -3.26
N ARG A 472 -25.00 -11.81 -4.40
CA ARG A 472 -25.26 -10.35 -4.45
C ARG A 472 -26.46 -9.96 -3.59
N LYS A 473 -27.55 -10.75 -3.62
CA LYS A 473 -28.69 -10.53 -2.71
C LYS A 473 -28.32 -10.78 -1.25
N VAL A 474 -27.53 -11.82 -0.95
CA VAL A 474 -27.02 -12.07 0.41
C VAL A 474 -26.19 -10.88 0.90
N PHE A 475 -25.34 -10.33 0.04
CA PHE A 475 -24.58 -9.12 0.31
C PHE A 475 -25.51 -7.94 0.60
N ASP A 476 -26.52 -7.68 -0.24
CA ASP A 476 -27.48 -6.59 0.00
C ASP A 476 -28.20 -6.74 1.35
N ILE A 477 -28.68 -7.95 1.70
CA ILE A 477 -29.33 -8.23 2.99
C ILE A 477 -28.41 -7.91 4.18
N LEU A 478 -27.15 -8.32 4.12
CA LEU A 478 -26.17 -8.07 5.19
C LEU A 478 -25.79 -6.58 5.28
N ARG A 479 -25.64 -5.90 4.14
CA ARG A 479 -25.33 -4.47 4.06
C ARG A 479 -26.47 -3.62 4.63
N ASP A 480 -27.71 -3.96 4.30
CA ASP A 480 -28.90 -3.30 4.82
C ASP A 480 -28.99 -3.44 6.35
N ARG A 481 -28.45 -4.53 6.89
CA ARG A 481 -28.28 -4.78 8.32
C ARG A 481 -27.02 -4.16 8.93
N LYS A 482 -26.29 -3.30 8.21
CA LYS A 482 -25.11 -2.57 8.67
C LYS A 482 -23.87 -3.43 8.98
N TYR A 483 -23.75 -4.61 8.39
CA TYR A 483 -22.49 -5.35 8.43
C TYR A 483 -21.46 -4.67 7.50
N ASP A 484 -20.20 -4.56 7.96
CA ASP A 484 -19.10 -4.06 7.12
C ASP A 484 -18.63 -5.18 6.18
N ILE A 485 -19.29 -5.27 5.03
CA ILE A 485 -19.06 -6.31 4.04
C ILE A 485 -18.55 -5.71 2.73
N LEU A 486 -17.60 -6.41 2.11
CA LEU A 486 -16.96 -6.03 0.85
C LEU A 486 -17.27 -7.06 -0.22
N MET A 487 -17.52 -6.60 -1.44
CA MET A 487 -17.70 -7.43 -2.62
C MET A 487 -17.19 -6.65 -3.83
N VAL A 488 -16.33 -7.26 -4.65
CA VAL A 488 -15.85 -6.65 -5.89
C VAL A 488 -16.92 -6.87 -6.97
N ALA A 489 -17.32 -5.80 -7.66
CA ALA A 489 -18.33 -5.90 -8.72
C ALA A 489 -17.67 -6.30 -10.05
N ALA A 490 -18.38 -7.11 -10.85
CA ALA A 490 -17.84 -7.67 -12.10
C ALA A 490 -17.71 -6.62 -13.23
N ASP A 491 -18.36 -5.47 -13.07
CA ASP A 491 -18.35 -4.33 -13.99
C ASP A 491 -17.23 -3.30 -13.69
N ALA A 492 -16.31 -3.62 -12.77
CA ALA A 492 -15.21 -2.72 -12.39
C ALA A 492 -14.14 -2.54 -13.48
N GLY A 493 -14.13 -3.34 -14.55
CA GLY A 493 -13.15 -3.25 -15.63
C GLY A 493 -11.71 -3.17 -15.12
N ASP A 494 -10.93 -2.20 -15.62
CA ASP A 494 -9.53 -1.98 -15.24
C ASP A 494 -9.31 -1.61 -13.76
N SER A 495 -10.37 -1.27 -13.01
CA SER A 495 -10.30 -0.95 -11.56
C SER A 495 -10.53 -2.15 -10.64
N PHE A 496 -10.81 -3.33 -11.21
CA PHE A 496 -11.00 -4.58 -10.45
C PHE A 496 -9.76 -4.93 -9.60
N ALA A 497 -8.58 -4.66 -10.16
CA ALA A 497 -7.27 -4.85 -9.53
C ALA A 497 -7.10 -4.02 -8.25
N ASP A 498 -7.37 -2.72 -8.35
CA ASP A 498 -7.16 -1.75 -7.26
C ASP A 498 -8.16 -1.97 -6.12
N LEU A 499 -9.42 -2.29 -6.45
CA LEU A 499 -10.45 -2.60 -5.46
C LEU A 499 -10.15 -3.88 -4.70
N THR A 500 -9.74 -4.94 -5.40
CA THR A 500 -9.35 -6.21 -4.78
C THR A 500 -8.18 -6.00 -3.82
N THR A 501 -7.15 -5.27 -4.25
CA THR A 501 -5.98 -4.94 -3.41
C THR A 501 -6.37 -4.13 -2.17
N LYS A 502 -7.23 -3.11 -2.33
CA LYS A 502 -7.75 -2.30 -1.23
C LYS A 502 -8.55 -3.13 -0.23
N TYR A 503 -9.41 -4.03 -0.71
CA TYR A 503 -10.25 -4.85 0.16
C TYR A 503 -9.44 -5.90 0.91
N LEU A 504 -8.47 -6.55 0.27
CA LEU A 504 -7.54 -7.47 0.93
C LEU A 504 -6.70 -6.76 1.99
N GLY A 505 -6.23 -5.54 1.71
CA GLY A 505 -5.53 -4.70 2.68
C GLY A 505 -6.37 -4.40 3.93
N ARG A 506 -7.64 -4.02 3.74
CA ARG A 506 -8.60 -3.82 4.86
C ARG A 506 -8.86 -5.11 5.64
N LEU A 507 -9.04 -6.22 4.94
CA LEU A 507 -9.28 -7.53 5.55
C LEU A 507 -8.11 -7.95 6.45
N HIS A 508 -6.87 -7.66 6.04
CA HIS A 508 -5.68 -7.91 6.84
C HIS A 508 -5.60 -6.97 8.05
N SER A 509 -5.71 -5.65 7.86
CA SER A 509 -5.54 -4.67 8.94
C SER A 509 -6.58 -4.80 10.05
N GLU A 510 -7.81 -5.19 9.70
CA GLU A 510 -8.93 -5.29 10.64
C GLU A 510 -9.15 -6.73 11.15
N SER A 511 -8.23 -7.65 10.84
CA SER A 511 -8.34 -9.09 11.15
C SER A 511 -9.71 -9.68 10.78
N GLY A 512 -10.11 -9.40 9.54
CA GLY A 512 -11.43 -9.67 8.99
C GLY A 512 -11.64 -11.10 8.49
N THR A 513 -12.84 -11.36 7.95
CA THR A 513 -13.25 -12.69 7.48
C THR A 513 -13.45 -12.74 5.97
N MET A 514 -12.69 -13.57 5.28
CA MET A 514 -12.93 -13.93 3.88
C MET A 514 -14.07 -14.94 3.79
N LEU A 515 -15.14 -14.57 3.11
CA LEU A 515 -16.31 -15.40 2.81
C LEU A 515 -16.08 -16.08 1.46
N ALA A 516 -15.51 -17.29 1.48
CA ALA A 516 -15.12 -18.03 0.28
C ALA A 516 -16.33 -18.77 -0.33
N VAL A 517 -16.85 -18.31 -1.46
CA VAL A 517 -17.99 -18.92 -2.16
C VAL A 517 -17.52 -20.10 -2.99
N CYS A 518 -17.60 -21.30 -2.42
CA CYS A 518 -17.01 -22.53 -2.93
C CYS A 518 -17.84 -23.18 -4.05
N THR A 519 -17.74 -22.65 -5.27
CA THR A 519 -18.17 -23.35 -6.51
C THR A 519 -17.14 -24.40 -6.92
N LYS A 520 -17.48 -25.32 -7.82
CA LYS A 520 -16.55 -26.35 -8.32
C LYS A 520 -15.20 -25.81 -8.82
N ASN A 521 -15.20 -24.62 -9.42
CA ASN A 521 -14.02 -23.98 -10.01
C ASN A 521 -13.43 -22.89 -9.10
N TYR A 522 -13.80 -22.84 -7.82
CA TYR A 522 -13.28 -21.84 -6.90
C TYR A 522 -11.78 -22.06 -6.67
N GLY A 523 -10.98 -20.98 -6.78
CA GLY A 523 -9.53 -21.03 -6.65
C GLY A 523 -8.78 -21.48 -7.92
N GLU A 524 -9.47 -21.62 -9.06
CA GLU A 524 -8.84 -21.89 -10.37
C GLU A 524 -7.83 -20.80 -10.74
N MET A 525 -6.62 -21.22 -11.12
CA MET A 525 -5.59 -20.30 -11.61
C MET A 525 -5.95 -19.84 -13.01
N THR A 526 -5.97 -18.53 -13.21
CA THR A 526 -6.21 -17.90 -14.50
C THR A 526 -5.04 -16.95 -14.81
N SER A 527 -5.03 -16.35 -16.00
CA SER A 527 -4.09 -15.26 -16.30
C SER A 527 -4.33 -13.99 -15.47
N SER A 528 -5.45 -13.89 -14.75
CA SER A 528 -5.75 -12.73 -13.90
C SER A 528 -4.98 -12.79 -12.59
N ALA A 529 -4.17 -11.76 -12.34
CA ALA A 529 -3.52 -11.49 -11.05
C ALA A 529 -4.53 -11.12 -9.93
N TYR A 530 -5.81 -10.97 -10.28
CA TYR A 530 -6.89 -10.63 -9.35
C TYR A 530 -8.00 -11.65 -9.57
N SER A 531 -7.87 -12.78 -8.90
CA SER A 531 -8.79 -13.91 -9.00
C SER A 531 -9.00 -14.51 -7.62
N ALA A 532 -10.05 -15.32 -7.46
CA ALA A 532 -10.31 -16.06 -6.23
C ALA A 532 -9.10 -16.92 -5.79
N HIS A 533 -8.22 -17.30 -6.72
CA HIS A 533 -6.96 -17.98 -6.41
C HIS A 533 -5.99 -17.08 -5.62
N GLU A 534 -5.72 -15.86 -6.11
CA GLU A 534 -4.80 -14.92 -5.45
C GLU A 534 -5.39 -14.41 -4.11
N GLU A 535 -6.71 -14.25 -4.02
CA GLU A 535 -7.39 -13.96 -2.75
C GLU A 535 -7.19 -15.08 -1.73
N LEU A 536 -7.34 -16.35 -2.15
CA LEU A 536 -7.16 -17.51 -1.27
C LEU A 536 -5.70 -17.65 -0.81
N LYS A 537 -4.75 -17.41 -1.71
CA LYS A 537 -3.32 -17.39 -1.41
C LYS A 537 -2.99 -16.29 -0.39
N PHE A 538 -3.52 -15.08 -0.58
CA PHE A 538 -3.42 -14.00 0.40
C PHE A 538 -3.95 -14.43 1.77
N ALA A 539 -5.13 -15.04 1.83
CA ALA A 539 -5.69 -15.52 3.10
C ALA A 539 -4.81 -16.59 3.78
N LEU A 540 -4.11 -17.41 3.00
CA LEU A 540 -3.17 -18.42 3.53
C LEU A 540 -1.88 -17.78 4.08
N ASP A 541 -1.31 -16.82 3.35
CA ASP A 541 -0.10 -16.09 3.74
C ASP A 541 -0.34 -15.29 5.02
N TYR A 542 -1.56 -14.75 5.17
CA TYR A 542 -1.99 -13.95 6.31
C TYR A 542 -2.96 -14.67 7.26
N LYS A 543 -2.92 -16.01 7.33
CA LYS A 543 -3.86 -16.85 8.11
C LYS A 543 -3.97 -16.54 9.62
N ARG A 544 -3.07 -15.71 10.17
CA ARG A 544 -3.14 -15.20 11.56
C ARG A 544 -4.12 -14.04 11.71
N PHE A 545 -4.38 -13.30 10.65
CA PHE A 545 -5.19 -12.08 10.64
C PHE A 545 -6.44 -12.25 9.78
N VAL A 546 -6.32 -12.89 8.62
CA VAL A 546 -7.46 -13.18 7.75
C VAL A 546 -8.02 -14.54 8.10
N THR A 547 -9.28 -14.60 8.52
CA THR A 547 -9.96 -15.90 8.65
C THR A 547 -10.75 -16.23 7.40
N VAL A 548 -10.66 -17.46 6.92
CA VAL A 548 -11.54 -17.98 5.85
C VAL A 548 -12.76 -18.67 6.46
N LEU A 549 -13.95 -18.25 6.04
CA LEU A 549 -15.21 -18.94 6.26
C LEU A 549 -15.69 -19.53 4.92
N PRO A 550 -15.58 -20.85 4.72
CA PRO A 550 -16.05 -21.49 3.50
C PRO A 550 -17.58 -21.50 3.42
N LEU A 551 -18.11 -21.16 2.25
CA LEU A 551 -19.53 -21.18 1.92
C LEU A 551 -19.75 -22.21 0.82
N ARG A 552 -20.15 -23.43 1.21
CA ARG A 552 -20.38 -24.53 0.26
C ARG A 552 -21.66 -24.29 -0.52
N VAL A 553 -21.57 -24.17 -1.84
CA VAL A 553 -22.73 -23.89 -2.71
C VAL A 553 -23.06 -25.04 -3.66
N GLU A 554 -22.16 -26.01 -3.78
CA GLU A 554 -22.28 -27.18 -4.67
C GLU A 554 -21.88 -28.47 -3.94
N ASP A 555 -22.19 -29.62 -4.55
CA ASP A 555 -21.92 -30.93 -3.97
C ASP A 555 -20.42 -31.23 -3.88
N THR A 556 -19.63 -30.77 -4.85
CA THR A 556 -18.17 -30.89 -4.82
C THR A 556 -17.59 -29.99 -3.73
N TYR A 557 -17.09 -30.60 -2.65
CA TYR A 557 -16.42 -29.89 -1.56
C TYR A 557 -15.34 -30.77 -0.89
N PRO A 558 -14.12 -30.26 -0.64
CA PRO A 558 -13.63 -28.92 -1.02
C PRO A 558 -13.63 -28.72 -2.56
N PRO A 559 -13.60 -27.48 -3.06
CA PRO A 559 -13.55 -27.22 -4.50
C PRO A 559 -12.42 -27.99 -5.21
N GLU A 560 -12.66 -28.43 -6.44
CA GLU A 560 -11.64 -29.11 -7.25
C GLU A 560 -11.43 -28.30 -8.54
N PRO A 561 -10.71 -27.18 -8.48
CA PRO A 561 -10.49 -26.35 -9.66
C PRO A 561 -9.74 -27.12 -10.75
N PRO A 562 -10.06 -26.89 -12.04
CA PRO A 562 -9.33 -27.48 -13.16
C PRO A 562 -7.82 -27.25 -13.05
N CYS A 563 -7.02 -28.32 -13.18
CA CYS A 563 -5.56 -28.28 -13.14
C CYS A 563 -4.95 -29.51 -13.85
N GLY A 564 -3.64 -29.50 -14.10
CA GLY A 564 -2.88 -30.60 -14.71
C GLY A 564 -2.16 -30.22 -16.01
N PRO A 565 -1.45 -31.17 -16.65
CA PRO A 565 -0.50 -30.89 -17.75
C PRO A 565 -1.09 -30.11 -18.94
N GLU A 566 -2.37 -30.31 -19.21
CA GLU A 566 -3.14 -29.67 -20.29
C GLU A 566 -3.76 -28.32 -19.88
N HIS A 567 -3.64 -27.92 -18.61
CA HIS A 567 -4.19 -26.65 -18.13
C HIS A 567 -3.24 -25.49 -18.48
N ALA A 568 -3.80 -24.38 -18.95
CA ALA A 568 -3.03 -23.24 -19.46
C ALA A 568 -2.14 -22.56 -18.40
N TYR A 569 -2.57 -22.59 -17.12
CA TYR A 569 -1.94 -21.82 -16.03
C TYR A 569 -1.54 -22.66 -14.81
N ASP A 570 -2.01 -23.90 -14.68
CA ASP A 570 -1.77 -24.73 -13.48
C ASP A 570 -1.40 -26.16 -13.87
N LYS A 571 -0.18 -26.34 -14.38
CA LYS A 571 0.34 -27.63 -14.82
C LYS A 571 0.67 -28.57 -13.66
N ASP A 572 1.07 -27.98 -12.53
CA ASP A 572 1.61 -28.69 -11.36
C ASP A 572 0.58 -28.87 -10.22
N LYS A 573 -0.69 -28.51 -10.46
CA LYS A 573 -1.80 -28.63 -9.49
C LYS A 573 -1.61 -27.78 -8.24
N LEU A 574 -1.02 -26.60 -8.38
CA LEU A 574 -0.81 -25.64 -7.29
C LEU A 574 -2.14 -25.14 -6.74
N ALA A 575 -3.15 -24.89 -7.58
CA ALA A 575 -4.49 -24.47 -7.14
C ALA A 575 -5.09 -25.48 -6.15
N GLN A 576 -5.01 -26.76 -6.49
CA GLN A 576 -5.48 -27.84 -5.62
C GLN A 576 -4.71 -27.88 -4.29
N GLY A 577 -3.40 -27.61 -4.31
CA GLY A 577 -2.58 -27.51 -3.11
C GLY A 577 -3.02 -26.40 -2.14
N TYR A 578 -3.36 -25.21 -2.67
CA TYR A 578 -3.87 -24.11 -1.86
C TYR A 578 -5.25 -24.40 -1.27
N ILE A 579 -6.16 -24.97 -2.07
CA ILE A 579 -7.48 -25.43 -1.61
C ILE A 579 -7.30 -26.36 -0.40
N LEU A 580 -6.50 -27.41 -0.52
CA LEU A 580 -6.32 -28.39 0.55
C LEU A 580 -5.62 -27.80 1.78
N SER A 581 -4.82 -26.75 1.60
CA SER A 581 -4.14 -26.04 2.69
C SER A 581 -5.07 -25.14 3.50
N VAL A 582 -6.05 -24.51 2.85
CA VAL A 582 -7.06 -23.67 3.50
C VAL A 582 -8.23 -24.51 4.03
N PHE A 583 -8.78 -25.39 3.20
CA PHE A 583 -9.96 -26.21 3.51
C PHE A 583 -9.56 -27.57 4.12
N LYS A 584 -8.83 -27.53 5.24
CA LYS A 584 -8.36 -28.74 5.92
C LYS A 584 -9.51 -29.60 6.44
N PRO A 585 -9.31 -30.92 6.60
CA PRO A 585 -10.27 -31.79 7.28
C PRO A 585 -10.65 -31.23 8.66
N GLY A 586 -11.95 -30.99 8.88
CA GLY A 586 -12.48 -30.41 10.11
C GLY A 586 -12.67 -28.88 10.10
N ILE A 587 -12.38 -28.18 9.01
CA ILE A 587 -12.78 -26.77 8.87
C ILE A 587 -14.30 -26.64 8.97
N VAL A 588 -14.77 -25.68 9.77
CA VAL A 588 -16.20 -25.35 9.85
C VAL A 588 -16.57 -24.55 8.61
N PHE A 589 -17.52 -25.06 7.82
CA PHE A 589 -18.09 -24.38 6.66
C PHE A 589 -19.60 -24.17 6.84
N LEU A 590 -20.15 -23.18 6.12
CA LEU A 590 -21.59 -23.01 6.00
C LEU A 590 -22.06 -23.74 4.75
N ASP A 591 -22.99 -24.68 4.93
CA ASP A 591 -23.66 -25.32 3.81
C ASP A 591 -24.78 -24.42 3.30
N CYS A 592 -24.56 -23.78 2.15
CA CYS A 592 -25.50 -22.84 1.53
C CYS A 592 -26.41 -23.52 0.50
N ARG A 593 -26.24 -24.84 0.29
CA ARG A 593 -27.09 -25.62 -0.61
C ARG A 593 -28.51 -25.65 -0.05
N ASN A 594 -29.49 -25.50 -0.94
CA ASN A 594 -30.92 -25.52 -0.61
C ASN A 594 -31.41 -24.44 0.38
N LYS A 595 -30.57 -23.48 0.76
CA LYS A 595 -30.95 -22.34 1.61
C LYS A 595 -31.34 -21.12 0.78
N SER A 596 -32.32 -20.37 1.25
CA SER A 596 -32.66 -19.04 0.75
C SER A 596 -31.55 -18.02 1.02
N GLU A 597 -31.57 -16.89 0.33
CA GLU A 597 -30.62 -15.80 0.54
C GLU A 597 -30.68 -15.24 1.98
N LEU A 598 -31.87 -15.26 2.59
CA LEU A 598 -32.06 -14.80 3.97
C LEU A 598 -31.49 -15.77 5.00
N GLU A 599 -31.66 -17.08 4.82
CA GLU A 599 -31.08 -18.10 5.70
C GLU A 599 -29.54 -18.05 5.67
N ILE A 600 -28.97 -17.90 4.47
CA ILE A 600 -27.52 -17.74 4.30
C ILE A 600 -27.01 -16.48 5.01
N ALA A 601 -27.67 -15.34 4.80
CA ALA A 601 -27.31 -14.08 5.47
C ALA A 601 -27.39 -14.21 7.00
N THR A 602 -28.40 -14.92 7.52
CA THR A 602 -28.58 -15.16 8.96
C THR A 602 -27.42 -15.96 9.56
N GLU A 603 -26.96 -17.01 8.88
CA GLU A 603 -25.86 -17.85 9.35
C GLU A 603 -24.49 -17.17 9.26
N ILE A 604 -24.28 -16.37 8.20
CA ILE A 604 -23.09 -15.52 8.08
C ILE A 604 -23.06 -14.50 9.22
N ALA A 605 -24.17 -13.80 9.43
CA ALA A 605 -24.34 -12.82 10.51
C ALA A 605 -24.04 -13.42 11.90
N ALA A 606 -24.52 -14.64 12.17
CA ALA A 606 -24.25 -15.36 13.41
C ALA A 606 -22.76 -15.72 13.56
N ASN A 607 -22.09 -16.13 12.49
CA ASN A 607 -20.66 -16.46 12.52
C ASN A 607 -19.77 -15.24 12.75
N LEU A 608 -20.06 -14.13 12.06
CA LEU A 608 -19.30 -12.89 12.21
C LEU A 608 -19.41 -12.32 13.63
N ARG A 609 -20.57 -12.49 14.28
CA ARG A 609 -20.80 -12.05 15.66
C ARG A 609 -20.19 -12.94 16.73
N ARG A 610 -20.26 -14.28 16.59
CA ARG A 610 -19.66 -15.22 17.56
C ARG A 610 -18.17 -14.95 17.79
N ARG A 611 -17.50 -14.42 16.77
CA ARG A 611 -16.06 -14.11 16.76
C ARG A 611 -15.70 -12.75 17.39
N MET A 612 -16.68 -11.97 17.86
CA MET A 612 -16.45 -10.78 18.69
C MET A 612 -16.26 -11.10 20.18
N VAL A 613 -16.73 -12.26 20.64
CA VAL A 613 -16.82 -12.61 22.08
C VAL A 613 -15.58 -13.35 22.60
N THR A 614 -14.77 -13.92 21.71
CA THR A 614 -13.47 -14.52 22.06
C THR A 614 -12.37 -13.47 21.92
N LYS A 615 -12.09 -12.75 23.01
CA LYS A 615 -10.85 -12.00 23.21
C LYS A 615 -9.74 -12.94 23.66
#